data_AF-A0A432I3T5-F1
#
_entry.id   AF-A0A432I3T5-F1
#
_cell.length_a   1.000
_cell.length_b   1.000
_cell.length_c   1.000
_cell.angle_alpha   90.00
_cell.angle_beta   90.00
_cell.angle_gamma   90.00
#
_symmetry.space_group_name_H-M   'P 1'
#
loop_
_entity.id
_entity.type
_entity.pdbx_description
1 polymer ?
#
loop_
_entity_poly.entity_id
_entity_poly.type
_entity_poly.pdbx_seq_one_letter_code
_entity_poly.pdbx_strand_id
1 'polypeptide(L)'
;MVRVDDYYWLRERDNPEVTAYLEAENEHTRAVMESTEALQETLFAEIKGRIKQTDMSVPYREGDYTYYTRFEDGREYPIYCRRPIESPQPSPRPSEQVLLDVNLLAEGHDFCEVSGRQVSPNQHLIAYATDLEGRRIHTIRIKDLTTGKTLGDELTGVTSNLVWANDSRTLFYASQDPATLRWFRVYRHRLGASQADDTLVFEEPDETFHCEVGKSRSKRYLLIASYQTLSTEYRYLDADAPDGSFAVFLPRARDHEYHIDHYRDRFYIRTNRDARNFKLMEATAGQSDPDAWVELIPHREDVLLGAFELFTDHLVVQERRGGLVHLRVRPWVGEGAHDIVFDEPTYDAYLSTNREADTAVLRFGYESLTTPVSTYDYDMVTRTRTLRKREEVLGGFDRSRYRAERLTATAPDGESVPISLVSRVGTARDGMNPVLLYGYGAYGLSMDATFNSARLSLLDRGFVYAIAHVRGGQELGRRWYDDGRLGHKPNTFSDFIACAEHLVAERFTKPARLFVMGGSAGGLLVGAVLNMRPDLFAGAVAQVPFVDVVTTMLDDSIPLTTGEYDEWGNPHERAAFDDILA
;
A
#
# COMPACT_ATOMS: atom_id res chain seq x y z
N MET A 1 -5.16 38.93 -0.10
CA MET A 1 -3.94 39.02 0.72
C MET A 1 -2.78 38.73 -0.20
N VAL A 2 -1.70 39.52 -0.16
CA VAL A 2 -0.48 39.21 -0.92
C VAL A 2 0.43 38.43 0.01
N ARG A 3 0.87 37.24 -0.42
CA ARG A 3 1.91 36.44 0.24
C ARG A 3 3.22 36.65 -0.52
N VAL A 4 4.31 36.81 0.21
CA VAL A 4 5.65 36.87 -0.35
C VAL A 4 6.32 35.55 0.00
N ASP A 5 6.80 34.84 -1.01
CA ASP A 5 7.60 33.63 -0.85
C ASP A 5 9.00 33.91 -1.40
N ASP A 6 9.93 34.18 -0.48
CA ASP A 6 11.32 34.50 -0.78
C ASP A 6 12.10 33.29 -1.36
N TYR A 7 11.52 32.08 -1.28
CA TYR A 7 12.15 30.82 -1.70
C TYR A 7 11.46 30.19 -2.92
N TYR A 8 10.48 30.85 -3.54
CA TYR A 8 9.72 30.31 -4.68
C TYR A 8 10.61 29.87 -5.86
N TRP A 9 11.76 30.51 -6.04
CA TRP A 9 12.75 30.19 -7.07
C TRP A 9 13.36 28.79 -6.95
N LEU A 10 13.35 28.17 -5.75
CA LEU A 10 13.85 26.80 -5.54
C LEU A 10 13.07 25.73 -6.30
N ARG A 11 11.89 26.09 -6.85
CA ARG A 11 11.10 25.21 -7.72
C ARG A 11 11.76 24.94 -9.08
N GLU A 12 12.63 25.82 -9.55
CA GLU A 12 13.22 25.75 -10.90
C GLU A 12 14.32 24.68 -10.99
N ARG A 13 13.93 23.42 -11.26
CA ARG A 13 14.86 22.27 -11.22
C ARG A 13 16.07 22.37 -12.14
N ASP A 14 15.92 23.03 -13.29
CA ASP A 14 16.99 23.20 -14.27
C ASP A 14 17.85 24.46 -14.02
N ASN A 15 17.53 25.22 -12.96
CA ASN A 15 18.28 26.43 -12.60
C ASN A 15 19.57 26.02 -11.85
N PRO A 16 20.76 26.40 -12.36
CA PRO A 16 22.03 26.04 -11.73
C PRO A 16 22.21 26.64 -10.32
N GLU A 17 21.55 27.75 -9.99
CA GLU A 17 21.58 28.31 -8.63
C GLU A 17 20.84 27.40 -7.64
N VAL A 18 19.78 26.71 -8.08
CA VAL A 18 19.04 25.74 -7.26
C VAL A 18 19.92 24.53 -7.01
N THR A 19 20.58 24.00 -8.05
CA THR A 19 21.54 22.90 -7.89
C THR A 19 22.65 23.27 -6.89
N ALA A 20 23.24 24.46 -7.03
CA ALA A 20 24.29 24.92 -6.14
C ALA A 20 23.81 25.07 -4.68
N TYR A 21 22.58 25.56 -4.46
CA TYR A 21 21.98 25.64 -3.12
C TYR A 21 21.81 24.24 -2.49
N LEU A 22 21.28 23.27 -3.25
CA LEU A 22 21.10 21.90 -2.77
C LEU A 22 22.44 21.19 -2.49
N GLU A 23 23.45 21.42 -3.32
CA GLU A 23 24.80 20.90 -3.10
C GLU A 23 25.42 21.47 -1.81
N ALA A 24 25.23 22.76 -1.55
CA ALA A 24 25.71 23.41 -0.33
C ALA A 24 25.01 22.89 0.93
N GLU A 25 23.69 22.69 0.90
CA GLU A 25 22.93 22.09 2.01
C GLU A 25 23.36 20.64 2.28
N ASN A 26 23.66 19.88 1.21
CA ASN A 26 24.20 18.53 1.34
C ASN A 26 25.61 18.53 1.97
N GLU A 27 26.48 19.46 1.58
CA GLU A 27 27.79 19.60 2.21
C GLU A 27 27.69 20.01 3.68
N HIS A 28 26.82 20.96 4.01
CA HIS A 28 26.55 21.36 5.39
C HIS A 28 26.08 20.17 6.23
N THR A 29 25.13 19.38 5.71
CA THR A 29 24.62 18.18 6.37
C THR A 29 25.73 17.15 6.63
N ARG A 30 26.59 16.88 5.63
CA ARG A 30 27.75 15.98 5.81
C ARG A 30 28.68 16.49 6.92
N ALA A 31 29.01 17.79 6.92
CA ALA A 31 29.89 18.38 7.93
C ALA A 31 29.30 18.29 9.35
N VAL A 32 28.00 18.55 9.53
CA VAL A 32 27.33 18.42 10.84
C VAL A 32 27.30 16.97 11.31
N MET A 33 27.13 16.02 10.38
CA MET A 33 27.00 14.59 10.68
C MET A 33 28.35 13.84 10.76
N GLU A 34 29.47 14.45 10.37
CA GLU A 34 30.81 13.84 10.30
C GLU A 34 31.17 13.09 11.59
N SER A 35 30.92 13.73 12.75
CA SER A 35 31.20 13.14 14.08
C SER A 35 30.44 11.84 14.38
N THR A 36 29.40 11.53 13.61
CA THR A 36 28.56 10.33 13.77
C THR A 36 28.86 9.21 12.77
N GLU A 37 29.80 9.39 11.83
CA GLU A 37 30.08 8.41 10.76
C GLU A 37 30.36 6.99 11.30
N ALA A 38 31.19 6.86 12.33
CA ALA A 38 31.46 5.56 12.96
C ALA A 38 30.19 4.89 13.54
N LEU A 39 29.25 5.68 14.05
CA LEU A 39 27.95 5.19 14.49
C LEU A 39 27.08 4.80 13.30
N GLN A 40 27.07 5.59 12.22
CA GLN A 40 26.33 5.27 10.99
C GLN A 40 26.82 3.95 10.38
N GLU A 41 28.13 3.73 10.29
CA GLU A 41 28.72 2.47 9.83
C GLU A 41 28.30 1.28 10.72
N THR A 42 28.32 1.47 12.04
CA THR A 42 27.86 0.47 13.00
C THR A 42 26.38 0.13 12.77
N LEU A 43 25.52 1.14 12.64
CA LEU A 43 24.09 0.96 12.40
C LEU A 43 23.83 0.30 11.03
N PHE A 44 24.55 0.70 9.99
CA PHE A 44 24.48 0.09 8.67
C PHE A 44 24.85 -1.39 8.73
N ALA A 45 25.96 -1.74 9.38
CA ALA A 45 26.40 -3.12 9.54
C ALA A 45 25.40 -3.96 10.35
N GLU A 46 24.82 -3.40 11.41
CA GLU A 46 23.76 -4.05 12.19
C GLU A 46 22.50 -4.32 11.36
N ILE A 47 22.03 -3.33 10.61
CA ILE A 47 20.82 -3.45 9.78
C ILE A 47 21.06 -4.46 8.66
N LYS A 48 22.16 -4.32 7.92
CA LYS A 48 22.57 -5.26 6.88
C LYS A 48 22.75 -6.67 7.43
N GLY A 49 23.36 -6.81 8.62
CA GLY A 49 23.61 -8.09 9.28
C GLY A 49 22.36 -8.82 9.76
N ARG A 50 21.19 -8.16 9.76
CA ARG A 50 19.88 -8.79 10.07
C ARG A 50 19.16 -9.32 8.84
N ILE A 51 19.58 -8.90 7.64
CA ILE A 51 18.93 -9.25 6.38
C ILE A 51 19.50 -10.57 5.86
N LYS A 52 18.63 -11.54 5.59
CA LYS A 52 19.00 -12.77 4.90
C LYS A 52 19.02 -12.52 3.39
N GLN A 53 20.21 -12.49 2.80
CA GLN A 53 20.39 -12.19 1.38
C GLN A 53 19.83 -13.29 0.46
N THR A 54 20.04 -14.57 0.80
CA THR A 54 19.43 -15.69 0.08
C THR A 54 18.07 -16.03 0.69
N ASP A 55 16.99 -15.72 -0.03
CA ASP A 55 15.64 -15.94 0.48
C ASP A 55 14.67 -16.34 -0.64
N MET A 56 13.52 -16.93 -0.27
CA MET A 56 12.47 -17.36 -1.18
C MET A 56 11.09 -17.06 -0.59
N SER A 57 10.18 -16.50 -1.38
CA SER A 57 8.78 -16.29 -0.98
C SER A 57 8.06 -17.62 -0.75
N VAL A 58 6.95 -17.61 -0.02
CA VAL A 58 6.10 -18.81 0.07
C VAL A 58 5.48 -19.10 -1.30
N PRO A 59 5.69 -20.30 -1.88
CA PRO A 59 5.15 -20.61 -3.19
C PRO A 59 3.62 -20.66 -3.20
N TYR A 60 2.97 -20.06 -4.20
CA TYR A 60 1.51 -20.07 -4.37
C TYR A 60 1.13 -20.79 -5.67
N ARG A 61 -0.04 -21.44 -5.69
CA ARG A 61 -0.56 -22.13 -6.88
C ARG A 61 -1.35 -21.18 -7.76
N GLU A 62 -1.19 -21.33 -9.06
CA GLU A 62 -2.04 -20.69 -10.07
C GLU A 62 -2.02 -21.56 -11.34
N GLY A 63 -3.18 -22.07 -11.75
CA GLY A 63 -3.28 -23.00 -12.87
C GLY A 63 -2.45 -24.27 -12.67
N ASP A 64 -1.53 -24.54 -13.60
CA ASP A 64 -0.72 -25.77 -13.63
C ASP A 64 0.60 -25.64 -12.86
N TYR A 65 0.88 -24.46 -12.31
CA TYR A 65 2.18 -24.11 -11.73
C TYR A 65 2.06 -23.57 -10.32
N THR A 66 3.16 -23.71 -9.59
CA THR A 66 3.44 -22.99 -8.36
C THR A 66 4.46 -21.90 -8.64
N TYR A 67 4.18 -20.68 -8.23
CA TYR A 67 5.00 -19.48 -8.45
C TYR A 67 5.64 -19.01 -7.16
N TYR A 68 6.83 -18.44 -7.25
CA TYR A 68 7.57 -17.85 -6.14
C TYR A 68 8.65 -16.88 -6.64
N THR A 69 9.12 -16.04 -5.72
CA THR A 69 10.24 -15.13 -5.94
C THR A 69 11.41 -15.60 -5.08
N ARG A 70 12.64 -15.47 -5.57
CA ARG A 70 13.84 -15.75 -4.79
C ARG A 70 14.91 -14.69 -4.99
N PHE A 71 15.76 -14.55 -3.99
CA PHE A 71 16.97 -13.72 -4.00
C PHE A 71 18.18 -14.63 -3.82
N GLU A 72 19.27 -14.30 -4.51
CA GLU A 72 20.55 -15.00 -4.41
C GLU A 72 21.58 -14.16 -3.66
N ASP A 73 22.54 -14.82 -3.05
CA ASP A 73 23.65 -14.15 -2.38
C ASP A 73 24.41 -13.21 -3.34
N GLY A 74 24.72 -11.99 -2.86
CA GLY A 74 25.41 -10.97 -3.64
C GLY A 74 24.62 -10.39 -4.83
N ARG A 75 23.35 -10.76 -5.02
CA ARG A 75 22.45 -10.18 -6.03
C ARG A 75 21.54 -9.12 -5.40
N GLU A 76 21.25 -8.06 -6.15
CA GLU A 76 20.45 -6.93 -5.66
C GLU A 76 18.95 -7.09 -5.97
N TYR A 77 18.63 -7.88 -6.99
CA TYR A 77 17.28 -7.93 -7.55
C TYR A 77 16.64 -9.33 -7.46
N PRO A 78 15.30 -9.41 -7.43
CA PRO A 78 14.57 -10.68 -7.38
C PRO A 78 14.69 -11.49 -8.67
N ILE A 79 14.54 -12.81 -8.52
CA ILE A 79 14.36 -13.77 -9.60
C ILE A 79 12.96 -14.37 -9.46
N TYR A 80 12.12 -14.17 -10.48
CA TYR A 80 10.75 -14.68 -10.52
C TYR A 80 10.75 -16.07 -11.16
N CYS A 81 10.21 -17.06 -10.46
CA CYS A 81 10.26 -18.45 -10.86
C CYS A 81 8.89 -19.11 -10.78
N ARG A 82 8.76 -20.24 -11.48
CA ARG A 82 7.65 -21.18 -11.31
C ARG A 82 8.09 -22.64 -11.42
N ARG A 83 7.25 -23.55 -10.95
CA ARG A 83 7.40 -25.00 -11.02
C ARG A 83 6.08 -25.65 -11.40
N PRO A 84 6.04 -26.70 -12.25
CA PRO A 84 4.82 -27.48 -12.40
C PRO A 84 4.35 -28.02 -11.03
N ILE A 85 3.04 -28.10 -10.79
CA ILE A 85 2.46 -28.56 -9.50
C ILE A 85 2.78 -30.04 -9.17
N GLU A 86 3.41 -30.78 -10.10
CA GLU A 86 3.53 -32.24 -10.16
C GLU A 86 2.22 -32.92 -10.61
N SER A 87 2.22 -33.42 -11.86
CA SER A 87 1.27 -34.46 -12.29
C SER A 87 1.71 -35.79 -11.66
N PRO A 88 0.83 -36.75 -11.34
CA PRO A 88 1.20 -38.07 -10.80
C PRO A 88 2.12 -38.92 -11.70
N GLN A 89 2.61 -38.38 -12.83
CA GLN A 89 3.60 -39.02 -13.69
C GLN A 89 4.95 -38.31 -13.58
N PRO A 90 6.05 -39.04 -13.30
CA PRO A 90 7.38 -38.45 -13.22
C PRO A 90 7.81 -37.94 -14.61
N SER A 91 7.92 -36.61 -14.76
CA SER A 91 8.45 -35.94 -15.94
C SER A 91 9.92 -35.53 -15.72
N PRO A 92 10.82 -35.72 -16.70
CA PRO A 92 12.24 -35.44 -16.58
C PRO A 92 12.65 -33.99 -16.89
N ARG A 93 11.72 -33.02 -16.91
CA ARG A 93 12.03 -31.59 -17.15
C ARG A 93 12.21 -30.85 -15.81
N PRO A 94 13.18 -29.93 -15.69
CA PRO A 94 13.81 -29.55 -14.42
C PRO A 94 12.85 -28.96 -13.39
N SER A 95 13.26 -29.09 -12.13
CA SER A 95 12.57 -28.72 -10.90
C SER A 95 12.26 -27.22 -10.73
N GLU A 96 12.52 -26.33 -11.70
CA GLU A 96 12.28 -24.88 -11.67
C GLU A 96 12.38 -24.27 -13.09
N GLN A 97 11.52 -23.28 -13.39
CA GLN A 97 11.59 -22.42 -14.57
C GLN A 97 11.70 -20.95 -14.15
N VAL A 98 12.78 -20.27 -14.55
CA VAL A 98 12.96 -18.83 -14.35
C VAL A 98 12.12 -18.05 -15.36
N LEU A 99 11.18 -17.26 -14.86
CA LEU A 99 10.34 -16.35 -15.65
C LEU A 99 11.15 -15.12 -16.04
N LEU A 100 11.70 -14.44 -15.04
CA LEU A 100 12.46 -13.20 -15.18
C LEU A 100 13.57 -13.19 -14.13
N ASP A 101 14.79 -12.87 -14.56
CA ASP A 101 15.91 -12.54 -13.67
C ASP A 101 16.15 -11.04 -13.79
N VAL A 102 15.78 -10.29 -12.77
CA VAL A 102 15.88 -8.83 -12.80
C VAL A 102 17.34 -8.37 -12.73
N ASN A 103 18.24 -9.20 -12.19
CA ASN A 103 19.67 -8.87 -12.18
C ASN A 103 20.22 -8.76 -13.60
N LEU A 104 19.80 -9.65 -14.51
CA LEU A 104 20.19 -9.58 -15.92
C LEU A 104 19.57 -8.38 -16.64
N LEU A 105 18.35 -7.98 -16.25
CA LEU A 105 17.69 -6.81 -16.82
C LEU A 105 18.32 -5.49 -16.33
N ALA A 106 18.93 -5.50 -15.15
CA ALA A 106 19.59 -4.34 -14.56
C ALA A 106 21.03 -4.13 -15.08
N GLU A 107 21.63 -5.10 -15.77
CA GLU A 107 23.01 -4.98 -16.26
C GLU A 107 23.19 -3.75 -17.17
N GLY A 108 24.09 -2.84 -16.78
CA GLY A 108 24.38 -1.61 -17.53
C GLY A 108 23.44 -0.44 -17.25
N HIS A 109 22.56 -0.55 -16.25
CA HIS A 109 21.65 0.51 -15.83
C HIS A 109 21.91 0.91 -14.37
N ASP A 110 21.88 2.22 -14.07
CA ASP A 110 22.04 2.75 -12.71
C ASP A 110 20.80 2.48 -11.83
N PHE A 111 19.65 2.23 -12.45
CA PHE A 111 18.39 1.89 -11.81
C PHE A 111 17.65 0.83 -12.63
N CYS A 112 17.00 -0.12 -11.94
CA CYS A 112 16.10 -1.06 -12.59
C CYS A 112 14.96 -1.44 -11.62
N GLU A 113 13.73 -1.26 -12.06
CA GLU A 113 12.56 -1.79 -11.38
C GLU A 113 11.76 -2.65 -12.35
N VAL A 114 11.38 -3.86 -11.91
CA VAL A 114 10.38 -4.67 -12.60
C VAL A 114 9.11 -4.69 -11.76
N SER A 115 8.09 -4.07 -12.30
CA SER A 115 6.73 -4.01 -11.76
C SER A 115 5.76 -4.63 -12.78
N GLY A 116 4.48 -4.78 -12.43
CA GLY A 116 3.45 -5.25 -13.37
C GLY A 116 3.78 -6.57 -14.08
N ARG A 117 3.51 -7.72 -13.48
CA ARG A 117 3.84 -9.04 -14.06
C ARG A 117 2.58 -9.87 -14.26
N GLN A 118 2.34 -10.32 -15.49
CA GLN A 118 1.17 -11.13 -15.82
C GLN A 118 1.54 -12.30 -16.72
N VAL A 119 1.30 -13.51 -16.22
CA VAL A 119 1.37 -14.73 -17.03
C VAL A 119 0.08 -14.86 -17.84
N SER A 120 0.19 -15.21 -19.12
CA SER A 120 -0.98 -15.39 -19.98
C SER A 120 -1.88 -16.54 -19.49
N PRO A 121 -3.19 -16.54 -19.80
CA PRO A 121 -4.11 -17.61 -19.40
C PRO A 121 -3.65 -19.02 -19.80
N ASN A 122 -3.04 -19.17 -20.98
CA ASN A 122 -2.45 -20.45 -21.41
C ASN A 122 -1.09 -20.77 -20.79
N GLN A 123 -0.57 -19.89 -19.93
CA GLN A 123 0.66 -20.03 -19.17
C GLN A 123 1.94 -20.17 -20.03
N HIS A 124 1.91 -19.71 -21.28
CA HIS A 124 3.05 -19.76 -22.20
C HIS A 124 3.77 -18.42 -22.38
N LEU A 125 3.17 -17.30 -22.00
CA LEU A 125 3.76 -15.96 -22.10
C LEU A 125 3.82 -15.30 -20.72
N ILE A 126 4.77 -14.40 -20.53
CA ILE A 126 4.76 -13.42 -19.45
C ILE A 126 4.90 -12.01 -20.04
N ALA A 127 4.00 -11.11 -19.66
CA ALA A 127 4.16 -9.68 -19.87
C ALA A 127 4.71 -9.05 -18.60
N TYR A 128 5.68 -8.15 -18.73
CA TYR A 128 6.33 -7.48 -17.61
C TYR A 128 6.71 -6.03 -17.94
N ALA A 129 6.63 -5.15 -16.96
CA ALA A 129 6.95 -3.73 -17.09
C ALA A 129 8.31 -3.41 -16.43
N THR A 130 9.19 -2.71 -17.14
CA THR A 130 10.49 -2.25 -16.63
C THR A 130 10.54 -0.72 -16.56
N ASP A 131 11.01 -0.16 -15.45
CA ASP A 131 11.48 1.23 -15.34
C ASP A 131 13.01 1.21 -15.11
N LEU A 132 13.76 1.92 -15.94
CA LEU A 132 15.23 1.97 -15.90
C LEU A 132 15.76 3.35 -15.48
N GLU A 133 14.87 4.29 -15.19
CA GLU A 133 15.22 5.69 -14.85
C GLU A 133 14.64 6.14 -13.50
N GLY A 134 13.75 5.35 -12.88
CA GLY A 134 13.08 5.67 -11.62
C GLY A 134 12.01 6.75 -11.76
N ARG A 135 11.58 7.03 -12.99
CA ARG A 135 10.57 8.05 -13.31
C ARG A 135 9.14 7.51 -13.28
N ARG A 136 8.97 6.22 -12.97
CA ARG A 136 7.72 5.45 -13.06
C ARG A 136 7.13 5.45 -14.47
N ILE A 137 7.96 5.67 -15.49
CA ILE A 137 7.61 5.51 -16.89
C ILE A 137 8.13 4.16 -17.34
N HIS A 138 7.23 3.25 -17.70
CA HIS A 138 7.58 1.87 -17.93
C HIS A 138 7.64 1.54 -19.41
N THR A 139 8.37 0.46 -19.69
CA THR A 139 8.31 -0.27 -20.95
C THR A 139 7.77 -1.68 -20.69
N ILE A 140 6.66 -2.06 -21.32
CA ILE A 140 6.12 -3.42 -21.25
C ILE A 140 6.76 -4.26 -22.35
N ARG A 141 7.26 -5.44 -21.98
CA ARG A 141 7.77 -6.46 -22.90
C ARG A 141 7.10 -7.80 -22.64
N ILE A 142 7.09 -8.65 -23.66
CA ILE A 142 6.47 -9.98 -23.60
C ILE A 142 7.53 -11.04 -23.85
N LYS A 143 7.59 -12.06 -22.99
CA LYS A 143 8.52 -13.18 -23.12
C LYS A 143 7.75 -14.49 -23.29
N ASP A 144 8.16 -15.26 -24.29
CA ASP A 144 7.71 -16.64 -24.47
C ASP A 144 8.44 -17.53 -23.46
N LEU A 145 7.66 -18.12 -22.56
CA LEU A 145 8.18 -18.97 -21.49
C LEU A 145 8.62 -20.35 -22.01
N THR A 146 8.12 -20.80 -23.15
CA THR A 146 8.50 -22.08 -23.76
C THR A 146 9.89 -22.01 -24.39
N THR A 147 10.17 -20.91 -25.10
CA THR A 147 11.45 -20.70 -25.80
C THR A 147 12.46 -19.91 -24.99
N GLY A 148 12.00 -19.17 -23.98
CA GLY A 148 12.81 -18.24 -23.18
C GLY A 148 13.12 -16.92 -23.89
N LYS A 149 12.58 -16.68 -25.10
CA LYS A 149 12.86 -15.49 -25.89
C LYS A 149 11.85 -14.37 -25.61
N THR A 150 12.34 -13.14 -25.50
CA THR A 150 11.50 -11.94 -25.57
C THR A 150 10.98 -11.78 -27.00
N LEU A 151 9.68 -11.53 -27.14
CA LEU A 151 9.01 -11.26 -28.41
C LEU A 151 9.36 -9.85 -28.91
N GLY A 152 8.95 -9.52 -30.14
CA GLY A 152 9.21 -8.20 -30.75
C GLY A 152 8.33 -7.08 -30.19
N ASP A 153 7.31 -7.42 -29.41
CA ASP A 153 6.36 -6.50 -28.80
C ASP A 153 7.03 -5.68 -27.69
N GLU A 154 7.01 -4.35 -27.85
CA GLU A 154 7.51 -3.39 -26.89
C GLU A 154 6.56 -2.20 -26.80
N LEU A 155 6.04 -1.92 -25.60
CA LEU A 155 5.10 -0.82 -25.35
C LEU A 155 5.79 0.20 -24.44
N THR A 156 6.11 1.37 -24.96
CA THR A 156 6.89 2.41 -24.26
C THR A 156 6.01 3.55 -23.77
N GLY A 157 6.45 4.29 -22.75
CA GLY A 157 5.71 5.44 -22.23
C GLY A 157 4.43 5.04 -21.48
N VAL A 158 4.42 3.86 -20.88
CA VAL A 158 3.23 3.26 -20.26
C VAL A 158 3.40 3.12 -18.74
N THR A 159 2.35 2.65 -18.07
CA THR A 159 2.39 2.30 -16.65
C THR A 159 2.77 0.82 -16.47
N SER A 160 2.81 0.37 -15.22
CA SER A 160 2.93 -1.05 -14.88
C SER A 160 1.58 -1.78 -14.74
N ASN A 161 0.46 -1.09 -14.94
CA ASN A 161 -0.86 -1.70 -14.92
C ASN A 161 -1.17 -2.35 -16.27
N LEU A 162 -1.25 -3.68 -16.25
CA LEU A 162 -1.54 -4.50 -17.42
C LEU A 162 -2.28 -5.79 -17.06
N VAL A 163 -3.07 -6.32 -18.00
CA VAL A 163 -3.82 -7.56 -17.84
C VAL A 163 -4.09 -8.26 -19.17
N TRP A 164 -4.05 -9.59 -19.16
CA TRP A 164 -4.39 -10.41 -20.33
C TRP A 164 -5.90 -10.65 -20.46
N ALA A 165 -6.40 -10.54 -21.68
CA ALA A 165 -7.64 -11.21 -22.09
C ALA A 165 -7.49 -12.75 -22.01
N ASN A 166 -8.59 -13.50 -22.14
CA ASN A 166 -8.56 -14.97 -22.06
C ASN A 166 -7.93 -15.65 -23.28
N ASP A 167 -7.86 -14.96 -24.42
CA ASP A 167 -7.29 -15.47 -25.67
C ASP A 167 -5.76 -15.66 -25.65
N SER A 168 -5.07 -15.16 -24.61
CA SER A 168 -3.60 -15.13 -24.50
C SER A 168 -2.90 -14.43 -25.68
N ARG A 169 -3.58 -13.49 -26.33
CA ARG A 169 -3.10 -12.72 -27.49
C ARG A 169 -3.39 -11.23 -27.38
N THR A 170 -4.36 -10.87 -26.55
CA THR A 170 -4.75 -9.48 -26.34
C THR A 170 -4.36 -9.03 -24.94
N LEU A 171 -3.57 -7.96 -24.86
CA LEU A 171 -3.12 -7.34 -23.62
C LEU A 171 -3.79 -5.98 -23.47
N PHE A 172 -4.31 -5.69 -22.28
CA PHE A 172 -4.79 -4.35 -21.91
C PHE A 172 -3.77 -3.71 -20.98
N TYR A 173 -3.53 -2.42 -21.13
CA TYR A 173 -2.58 -1.68 -20.29
C TYR A 173 -3.01 -0.24 -20.10
N ALA A 174 -2.64 0.37 -18.96
CA ALA A 174 -2.83 1.79 -18.75
C ALA A 174 -1.59 2.59 -19.20
N SER A 175 -1.81 3.77 -19.78
CA SER A 175 -0.77 4.76 -20.03
C SER A 175 -0.91 5.95 -19.07
N GLN A 176 0.15 6.74 -18.98
CA GLN A 176 0.20 7.91 -18.10
C GLN A 176 0.49 9.19 -18.85
N ASP A 177 0.08 10.31 -18.25
CA ASP A 177 0.43 11.64 -18.71
C ASP A 177 1.92 11.92 -18.45
N PRO A 178 2.70 12.38 -19.44
CA PRO A 178 4.14 12.57 -19.27
C PRO A 178 4.52 13.74 -18.35
N ALA A 179 3.62 14.69 -18.11
CA ALA A 179 3.85 15.85 -17.26
C ALA A 179 3.33 15.62 -15.83
N THR A 180 2.08 15.20 -15.70
CA THR A 180 1.43 15.01 -14.38
C THR A 180 1.63 13.61 -13.80
N LEU A 181 2.09 12.65 -14.61
CA LEU A 181 2.19 11.21 -14.27
C LEU A 181 0.85 10.54 -13.93
N ARG A 182 -0.28 11.20 -14.23
CA ARG A 182 -1.64 10.67 -14.02
C ARG A 182 -1.91 9.50 -14.96
N TRP A 183 -2.50 8.43 -14.44
CA TRP A 183 -2.91 7.27 -15.24
C TRP A 183 -4.32 7.53 -15.76
N PHE A 184 -4.49 7.70 -17.07
CA PHE A 184 -5.75 8.25 -17.58
C PHE A 184 -6.24 7.65 -18.90
N ARG A 185 -5.49 6.74 -19.51
CA ARG A 185 -5.92 6.03 -20.71
C ARG A 185 -5.66 4.54 -20.56
N VAL A 186 -6.59 3.73 -21.06
CA VAL A 186 -6.44 2.28 -21.18
C VAL A 186 -6.44 1.92 -22.66
N TYR A 187 -5.43 1.17 -23.07
CA TYR A 187 -5.24 0.68 -24.43
C TYR A 187 -5.40 -0.83 -24.50
N ARG A 188 -5.70 -1.30 -25.70
CA ARG A 188 -5.72 -2.70 -26.10
C ARG A 188 -4.65 -2.95 -27.15
N HIS A 189 -3.70 -3.81 -26.81
CA HIS A 189 -2.62 -4.28 -27.66
C HIS A 189 -2.89 -5.70 -28.17
N ARG A 190 -2.64 -5.92 -29.47
CA ARG A 190 -2.68 -7.25 -30.09
C ARG A 190 -1.26 -7.74 -30.32
N LEU A 191 -0.96 -8.92 -29.81
CA LEU A 191 0.36 -9.52 -29.95
C LEU A 191 0.80 -9.61 -31.42
N GLY A 192 2.00 -9.11 -31.69
CA GLY A 192 2.64 -9.00 -33.01
C GLY A 192 2.32 -7.71 -33.76
N ALA A 193 1.44 -6.83 -33.25
CA ALA A 193 1.15 -5.53 -33.83
C ALA A 193 2.13 -4.44 -33.37
N SER A 194 2.18 -3.31 -34.07
CA SER A 194 2.90 -2.13 -33.58
C SER A 194 2.11 -1.46 -32.45
N GLN A 195 2.80 -0.89 -31.45
CA GLN A 195 2.15 -0.05 -30.43
C GLN A 195 1.32 1.09 -31.04
N ALA A 196 1.72 1.62 -32.21
CA ALA A 196 0.98 2.67 -32.90
C ALA A 196 -0.41 2.22 -33.40
N ASP A 197 -0.64 0.91 -33.53
CA ASP A 197 -1.91 0.31 -33.95
C ASP A 197 -2.82 -0.03 -32.75
N ASP A 198 -2.36 0.21 -31.51
CA ASP A 198 -3.11 -0.12 -30.30
C ASP A 198 -4.39 0.71 -30.20
N THR A 199 -5.49 0.06 -29.81
CA THR A 199 -6.78 0.72 -29.71
C THR A 199 -6.94 1.38 -28.35
N LEU A 200 -7.17 2.69 -28.30
CA LEU A 200 -7.65 3.36 -27.08
C LEU A 200 -9.06 2.85 -26.74
N VAL A 201 -9.20 2.17 -25.60
CA VAL A 201 -10.50 1.59 -25.17
C VAL A 201 -11.20 2.43 -24.11
N PHE A 202 -10.46 3.25 -23.38
CA PHE A 202 -11.00 4.19 -22.40
C PHE A 202 -10.05 5.35 -22.16
N GLU A 203 -10.59 6.54 -21.95
CA GLU A 203 -9.89 7.74 -21.51
C GLU A 203 -10.69 8.37 -20.37
N GLU A 204 -10.02 8.69 -19.26
CA GLU A 204 -10.58 9.40 -18.12
C GLU A 204 -10.48 10.91 -18.34
N PRO A 205 -11.61 11.58 -18.67
CA PRO A 205 -11.60 13.00 -19.00
C PRO A 205 -11.49 13.89 -17.76
N ASP A 206 -11.84 13.40 -16.57
CA ASP A 206 -11.76 14.16 -15.33
C ASP A 206 -10.34 14.06 -14.76
N GLU A 207 -9.64 15.18 -14.66
CA GLU A 207 -8.24 15.24 -14.25
C GLU A 207 -8.02 14.89 -12.77
N THR A 208 -9.08 14.85 -11.95
CA THR A 208 -8.99 14.39 -10.54
C THR A 208 -9.04 12.88 -10.40
N PHE A 209 -9.43 12.16 -11.45
CA PHE A 209 -9.52 10.71 -11.47
C PHE A 209 -8.29 10.07 -12.10
N HIS A 210 -7.92 8.91 -11.58
CA HIS A 210 -7.02 7.96 -12.24
C HIS A 210 -7.85 6.84 -12.87
N CYS A 211 -7.29 6.11 -13.83
CA CYS A 211 -7.86 4.88 -14.30
C CYS A 211 -6.85 3.74 -14.36
N GLU A 212 -7.34 2.53 -14.06
CA GLU A 212 -6.58 1.28 -14.17
C GLU A 212 -7.45 0.18 -14.77
N VAL A 213 -6.80 -0.89 -15.27
CA VAL A 213 -7.45 -2.10 -15.77
C VAL A 213 -7.04 -3.32 -14.94
N GLY A 214 -8.00 -4.17 -14.62
CA GLY A 214 -7.83 -5.40 -13.87
C GLY A 214 -8.72 -6.51 -14.42
N LYS A 215 -8.82 -7.61 -13.66
CA LYS A 215 -9.61 -8.78 -14.04
C LYS A 215 -10.28 -9.40 -12.83
N SER A 216 -11.52 -9.81 -13.00
CA SER A 216 -12.31 -10.39 -11.91
C SER A 216 -11.76 -11.74 -11.45
N ARG A 217 -12.11 -12.14 -10.24
CA ARG A 217 -11.82 -13.45 -9.64
C ARG A 217 -12.18 -14.62 -10.54
N SER A 218 -13.35 -14.56 -11.18
CA SER A 218 -13.78 -15.59 -12.13
C SER A 218 -13.00 -15.62 -13.44
N LYS A 219 -12.09 -14.67 -13.66
CA LYS A 219 -11.38 -14.45 -14.94
C LYS A 219 -12.30 -14.14 -16.13
N ARG A 220 -13.60 -13.90 -15.88
CA ARG A 220 -14.63 -13.69 -16.91
C ARG A 220 -14.68 -12.24 -17.36
N TYR A 221 -14.41 -11.29 -16.47
CA TYR A 221 -14.52 -9.87 -16.80
C TYR A 221 -13.18 -9.17 -16.66
N LEU A 222 -12.83 -8.40 -17.68
CA LEU A 222 -11.90 -7.28 -17.57
C LEU A 222 -12.63 -6.12 -16.90
N LEU A 223 -11.98 -5.45 -15.97
CA LEU A 223 -12.56 -4.34 -15.20
C LEU A 223 -11.71 -3.09 -15.43
N ILE A 224 -12.32 -1.98 -15.85
CA ILE A 224 -11.67 -0.67 -15.77
C ILE A 224 -12.24 0.04 -14.55
N ALA A 225 -11.36 0.45 -13.65
CA ALA A 225 -11.72 1.28 -12.51
C ALA A 225 -11.25 2.71 -12.79
N SER A 226 -12.16 3.68 -12.75
CA SER A 226 -11.83 5.09 -12.58
C SER A 226 -11.98 5.44 -11.12
N TYR A 227 -10.99 6.06 -10.50
CA TYR A 227 -11.04 6.36 -9.07
C TYR A 227 -10.36 7.68 -8.71
N GLN A 228 -10.91 8.34 -7.70
CA GLN A 228 -10.28 9.40 -6.93
C GLN A 228 -10.49 9.11 -5.44
N THR A 229 -10.03 10.01 -4.56
CA THR A 229 -10.07 9.86 -3.09
C THR A 229 -11.42 9.40 -2.53
N LEU A 230 -12.54 9.89 -3.09
CA LEU A 230 -13.89 9.70 -2.55
C LEU A 230 -14.90 9.10 -3.52
N SER A 231 -14.46 8.71 -4.72
CA SER A 231 -15.40 8.30 -5.76
C SER A 231 -14.77 7.30 -6.72
N THR A 232 -15.57 6.33 -7.14
CA THR A 232 -15.14 5.29 -8.07
C THR A 232 -16.19 5.08 -9.17
N GLU A 233 -15.75 4.68 -10.35
CA GLU A 233 -16.58 4.11 -11.42
C GLU A 233 -15.93 2.80 -11.88
N TYR A 234 -16.74 1.79 -12.11
CA TYR A 234 -16.29 0.56 -12.73
C TYR A 234 -16.98 0.35 -14.07
N ARG A 235 -16.19 -0.13 -15.02
CA ARG A 235 -16.65 -0.63 -16.31
C ARG A 235 -16.19 -2.06 -16.47
N TYR A 236 -16.95 -2.86 -17.21
CA TYR A 236 -16.62 -4.27 -17.41
C TYR A 236 -16.78 -4.71 -18.86
N LEU A 237 -15.95 -5.66 -19.27
CA LEU A 237 -15.95 -6.30 -20.58
C LEU A 237 -15.71 -7.80 -20.41
N ASP A 238 -16.40 -8.63 -21.19
CA ASP A 238 -16.13 -10.07 -21.23
C ASP A 238 -14.70 -10.34 -21.74
N ALA A 239 -13.89 -11.01 -20.93
CA ALA A 239 -12.50 -11.31 -21.21
C ALA A 239 -12.32 -12.34 -22.34
N ASP A 240 -13.37 -13.10 -22.69
CA ASP A 240 -13.40 -14.00 -23.85
C ASP A 240 -13.76 -13.28 -25.16
N ALA A 241 -14.25 -12.03 -25.07
CA ALA A 241 -14.57 -11.18 -26.22
C ALA A 241 -13.80 -9.84 -26.16
N PRO A 242 -12.45 -9.87 -26.20
CA PRO A 242 -11.62 -8.69 -25.94
C PRO A 242 -11.72 -7.58 -27.00
N ASP A 243 -12.34 -7.86 -28.15
CA ASP A 243 -12.65 -6.87 -29.17
C ASP A 243 -13.89 -6.01 -28.85
N GLY A 244 -14.67 -6.41 -27.83
CA GLY A 244 -15.89 -5.71 -27.42
C GLY A 244 -15.64 -4.35 -26.76
N SER A 245 -16.72 -3.74 -26.27
CA SER A 245 -16.71 -2.43 -25.60
C SER A 245 -17.01 -2.57 -24.12
N PHE A 246 -16.33 -1.76 -23.29
CA PHE A 246 -16.57 -1.71 -21.86
C PHE A 246 -17.93 -1.08 -21.55
N ALA A 247 -18.77 -1.80 -20.79
CA ALA A 247 -20.04 -1.31 -20.28
C ALA A 247 -19.83 -0.67 -18.91
N VAL A 248 -20.46 0.47 -18.65
CA VAL A 248 -20.49 1.06 -17.30
C VAL A 248 -21.28 0.13 -16.39
N PHE A 249 -20.70 -0.25 -15.25
CA PHE A 249 -21.41 -1.00 -14.21
C PHE A 249 -22.41 -0.06 -13.53
N LEU A 250 -21.90 0.96 -12.84
CA LEU A 250 -22.71 2.01 -12.22
C LEU A 250 -22.03 3.35 -12.51
N PRO A 251 -22.73 4.38 -13.02
CA PRO A 251 -22.14 5.70 -13.20
C PRO A 251 -21.63 6.26 -11.87
N ARG A 252 -20.47 6.93 -11.87
CA ARG A 252 -19.94 7.56 -10.66
C ARG A 252 -20.91 8.58 -10.07
N ALA A 253 -20.87 8.69 -8.75
CA ALA A 253 -21.48 9.77 -7.99
C ALA A 253 -20.45 10.31 -6.99
N ARG A 254 -20.55 11.61 -6.66
CA ARG A 254 -19.70 12.23 -5.65
C ARG A 254 -19.89 11.52 -4.30
N ASP A 255 -18.79 11.33 -3.57
CA ASP A 255 -18.72 10.65 -2.28
C ASP A 255 -19.17 9.17 -2.30
N HIS A 256 -19.31 8.57 -3.49
CA HIS A 256 -19.67 7.17 -3.65
C HIS A 256 -18.45 6.33 -4.06
N GLU A 257 -17.92 5.59 -3.10
CA GLU A 257 -16.90 4.57 -3.32
C GLU A 257 -17.56 3.19 -3.38
N TYR A 258 -17.19 2.42 -4.40
CA TYR A 258 -17.49 1.00 -4.48
C TYR A 258 -16.38 0.24 -5.19
N HIS A 259 -16.26 -1.04 -4.89
CA HIS A 259 -15.35 -1.97 -5.55
C HIS A 259 -16.15 -3.19 -5.98
N ILE A 260 -15.92 -3.66 -7.21
CA ILE A 260 -16.59 -4.84 -7.75
C ILE A 260 -15.60 -5.97 -8.01
N ASP A 261 -16.06 -7.17 -7.72
CA ASP A 261 -15.46 -8.41 -8.19
C ASP A 261 -16.57 -9.34 -8.71
N HIS A 262 -16.20 -10.38 -9.46
CA HIS A 262 -17.15 -11.34 -10.01
C HIS A 262 -16.70 -12.78 -9.79
N TYR A 263 -17.57 -13.58 -9.19
CA TYR A 263 -17.40 -15.02 -8.98
C TYR A 263 -18.76 -15.70 -8.83
N ARG A 264 -18.85 -17.02 -9.09
CA ARG A 264 -20.10 -17.79 -8.94
C ARG A 264 -21.32 -17.14 -9.65
N ASP A 265 -21.09 -16.63 -10.86
CA ASP A 265 -22.07 -15.91 -11.71
C ASP A 265 -22.76 -14.71 -11.03
N ARG A 266 -22.07 -14.08 -10.07
CA ARG A 266 -22.51 -12.90 -9.35
C ARG A 266 -21.43 -11.84 -9.30
N PHE A 267 -21.85 -10.59 -9.32
CA PHE A 267 -21.00 -9.48 -8.90
C PHE A 267 -21.11 -9.32 -7.39
N TYR A 268 -19.98 -9.10 -6.74
CA TYR A 268 -19.85 -8.74 -5.34
C TYR A 268 -19.41 -7.28 -5.27
N ILE A 269 -20.16 -6.47 -4.53
CA ILE A 269 -20.00 -5.02 -4.50
C ILE A 269 -19.76 -4.59 -3.07
N ARG A 270 -18.52 -4.21 -2.74
CA ARG A 270 -18.24 -3.46 -1.51
C ARG A 270 -18.55 -2.00 -1.79
N THR A 271 -19.48 -1.40 -1.08
CA THR A 271 -19.98 -0.03 -1.37
C THR A 271 -20.21 0.79 -0.11
N ASN A 272 -19.94 2.09 -0.17
CA ASN A 272 -20.26 3.03 0.90
C ASN A 272 -21.64 3.70 0.76
N ARG A 273 -22.44 3.30 -0.25
CA ARG A 273 -23.82 3.79 -0.46
C ARG A 273 -24.66 3.55 0.80
N ASP A 274 -25.05 4.64 1.46
CA ASP A 274 -25.77 4.64 2.74
C ASP A 274 -25.06 3.83 3.84
N ALA A 275 -23.73 3.73 3.77
CA ALA A 275 -22.91 2.86 4.60
C ALA A 275 -21.48 3.41 4.74
N ARG A 276 -21.25 4.39 5.63
CA ARG A 276 -19.95 5.07 5.77
C ARG A 276 -18.77 4.11 5.95
N ASN A 277 -18.96 3.03 6.71
CA ASN A 277 -17.97 1.97 6.93
C ASN A 277 -18.06 0.81 5.93
N PHE A 278 -18.69 1.05 4.79
CA PHE A 278 -18.99 0.09 3.74
C PHE A 278 -19.93 -1.04 4.17
N LYS A 279 -20.57 -1.63 3.17
CA LYS A 279 -21.32 -2.89 3.23
C LYS A 279 -20.94 -3.75 2.04
N LEU A 280 -21.20 -5.06 2.13
CA LEU A 280 -21.02 -5.99 1.00
C LEU A 280 -22.38 -6.35 0.44
N MET A 281 -22.56 -6.15 -0.85
CA MET A 281 -23.74 -6.49 -1.61
C MET A 281 -23.40 -7.53 -2.68
N GLU A 282 -24.42 -8.18 -3.23
CA GLU A 282 -24.29 -8.98 -4.45
C GLU A 282 -25.38 -8.64 -5.47
N ALA A 283 -25.04 -8.86 -6.73
CA ALA A 283 -25.95 -8.73 -7.86
C ALA A 283 -25.78 -9.90 -8.81
N THR A 284 -26.86 -10.29 -9.49
CA THR A 284 -26.78 -11.28 -10.57
C THR A 284 -25.97 -10.71 -11.74
N ALA A 285 -25.23 -11.55 -12.48
CA ALA A 285 -24.46 -11.10 -13.62
C ALA A 285 -25.33 -10.35 -14.64
N GLY A 286 -24.91 -9.14 -15.03
CA GLY A 286 -25.66 -8.26 -15.92
C GLY A 286 -26.69 -7.36 -15.24
N GLN A 287 -26.91 -7.52 -13.93
CA GLN A 287 -27.68 -6.58 -13.12
C GLN A 287 -26.76 -5.56 -12.47
N SER A 288 -26.87 -4.30 -12.88
CA SER A 288 -26.07 -3.20 -12.35
C SER A 288 -26.90 -2.09 -11.69
N ASP A 289 -28.23 -2.21 -11.71
CA ASP A 289 -29.14 -1.36 -10.95
C ASP A 289 -28.89 -1.58 -9.44
N PRO A 290 -28.45 -0.54 -8.72
CA PRO A 290 -28.07 -0.67 -7.33
C PRO A 290 -29.27 -0.87 -6.39
N ASP A 291 -30.50 -0.64 -6.87
CA ASP A 291 -31.73 -0.91 -6.11
C ASP A 291 -32.14 -2.40 -6.20
N ALA A 292 -31.56 -3.15 -7.14
CA ALA A 292 -31.75 -4.60 -7.29
C ALA A 292 -30.67 -5.43 -6.55
N TRP A 293 -29.69 -4.79 -5.91
CA TRP A 293 -28.63 -5.47 -5.18
C TRP A 293 -29.13 -6.06 -3.87
N VAL A 294 -28.61 -7.22 -3.50
CA VAL A 294 -28.95 -7.93 -2.27
C VAL A 294 -27.81 -7.77 -1.27
N GLU A 295 -28.13 -7.41 -0.04
CA GLU A 295 -27.13 -7.24 1.01
C GLU A 295 -26.61 -8.58 1.54
N LEU A 296 -25.28 -8.72 1.62
CA LEU A 296 -24.57 -9.90 2.15
C LEU A 296 -23.93 -9.66 3.52
N ILE A 297 -23.39 -8.46 3.72
CA ILE A 297 -22.84 -7.98 4.99
C ILE A 297 -23.40 -6.58 5.20
N PRO A 298 -24.27 -6.37 6.21
CA PRO A 298 -24.79 -5.05 6.52
C PRO A 298 -23.70 -4.10 6.98
N HIS A 299 -23.98 -2.81 6.83
CA HIS A 299 -23.20 -1.75 7.45
C HIS A 299 -23.16 -1.89 8.97
N ARG A 300 -22.01 -1.58 9.57
CA ARG A 300 -21.80 -1.51 11.02
C ARG A 300 -21.03 -0.23 11.36
N GLU A 301 -21.52 0.52 12.34
CA GLU A 301 -20.93 1.81 12.73
C GLU A 301 -19.51 1.66 13.31
N ASP A 302 -19.19 0.53 13.93
CA ASP A 302 -17.93 0.25 14.62
C ASP A 302 -16.96 -0.64 13.82
N VAL A 303 -17.35 -1.05 12.60
CA VAL A 303 -16.55 -1.96 11.77
C VAL A 303 -16.40 -1.46 10.35
N LEU A 304 -15.20 -1.03 9.98
CA LEU A 304 -14.85 -0.74 8.59
C LEU A 304 -14.65 -2.03 7.82
N LEU A 305 -15.44 -2.23 6.78
CA LEU A 305 -15.27 -3.34 5.84
C LEU A 305 -14.25 -2.95 4.76
N GLY A 306 -13.09 -3.60 4.79
CA GLY A 306 -11.97 -3.42 3.86
C GLY A 306 -12.02 -4.41 2.69
N ALA A 307 -10.93 -5.15 2.47
CA ALA A 307 -10.84 -6.11 1.37
C ALA A 307 -11.69 -7.38 1.60
N PHE A 308 -11.94 -8.13 0.53
CA PHE A 308 -12.55 -9.45 0.61
C PHE A 308 -11.93 -10.42 -0.40
N GLU A 309 -12.06 -11.71 -0.12
CA GLU A 309 -11.61 -12.82 -0.97
C GLU A 309 -12.75 -13.82 -1.15
N LEU A 310 -12.96 -14.24 -2.39
CA LEU A 310 -14.04 -15.15 -2.78
C LEU A 310 -13.46 -16.55 -3.05
N PHE A 311 -13.92 -17.53 -2.28
CA PHE A 311 -13.62 -18.96 -2.45
C PHE A 311 -14.89 -19.71 -2.85
N THR A 312 -14.74 -20.95 -3.33
CA THR A 312 -15.87 -21.81 -3.72
C THR A 312 -16.89 -21.96 -2.58
N ASP A 313 -16.40 -22.22 -1.36
CA ASP A 313 -17.24 -22.52 -0.19
C ASP A 313 -17.27 -21.40 0.87
N HIS A 314 -16.36 -20.43 0.77
CA HIS A 314 -16.20 -19.37 1.77
C HIS A 314 -16.05 -17.98 1.15
N LEU A 315 -16.48 -16.98 1.90
CA LEU A 315 -16.12 -15.58 1.78
C LEU A 315 -15.19 -15.24 2.95
N VAL A 316 -14.07 -14.59 2.68
CA VAL A 316 -13.22 -14.03 3.72
C VAL A 316 -13.23 -12.51 3.59
N VAL A 317 -13.43 -11.80 4.68
CA VAL A 317 -13.39 -10.33 4.71
C VAL A 317 -12.32 -9.85 5.68
N GLN A 318 -11.65 -8.76 5.29
CA GLN A 318 -10.75 -8.01 6.13
C GLN A 318 -11.53 -6.82 6.70
N GLU A 319 -11.69 -6.79 8.01
CA GLU A 319 -12.43 -5.79 8.76
C GLU A 319 -11.48 -5.00 9.66
N ARG A 320 -11.76 -3.72 9.94
CA ARG A 320 -11.14 -3.01 11.06
C ARG A 320 -12.17 -2.75 12.13
N ARG A 321 -11.88 -3.18 13.36
CA ARG A 321 -12.74 -2.99 14.53
C ARG A 321 -11.87 -2.70 15.75
N GLY A 322 -12.19 -1.61 16.43
CA GLY A 322 -11.43 -1.16 17.60
C GLY A 322 -9.95 -0.95 17.31
N GLY A 323 -9.59 -0.41 16.14
CA GLY A 323 -8.21 -0.04 15.79
C GLY A 323 -7.30 -1.18 15.35
N LEU A 324 -7.83 -2.37 15.10
CA LEU A 324 -7.07 -3.53 14.63
C LEU A 324 -7.76 -4.17 13.43
N VAL A 325 -6.96 -4.82 12.59
CA VAL A 325 -7.47 -5.65 11.50
C VAL A 325 -7.96 -6.99 12.04
N HIS A 326 -9.09 -7.47 11.51
CA HIS A 326 -9.68 -8.77 11.77
C HIS A 326 -9.90 -9.47 10.43
N LEU A 327 -9.49 -10.73 10.32
CA LEU A 327 -9.80 -11.58 9.18
C LEU A 327 -10.97 -12.48 9.56
N ARG A 328 -12.12 -12.27 8.92
CA ARG A 328 -13.35 -12.99 9.23
C ARG A 328 -13.73 -13.92 8.09
N VAL A 329 -13.81 -15.21 8.41
CA VAL A 329 -14.21 -16.28 7.49
C VAL A 329 -15.72 -16.49 7.61
N ARG A 330 -16.41 -16.62 6.48
CA ARG A 330 -17.86 -16.86 6.38
C ARG A 330 -18.14 -17.97 5.36
N PRO A 331 -18.71 -19.11 5.76
CA PRO A 331 -19.25 -20.08 4.80
C PRO A 331 -20.37 -19.46 3.98
N TRP A 332 -20.51 -19.85 2.70
CA TRP A 332 -21.65 -19.40 1.88
C TRP A 332 -22.98 -20.03 2.30
N VAL A 333 -22.93 -21.22 2.91
CA VAL A 333 -24.10 -21.99 3.34
C VAL A 333 -23.92 -22.42 4.79
N GLY A 334 -25.00 -22.30 5.57
CA GLY A 334 -25.03 -22.71 6.97
C GLY A 334 -24.43 -21.68 7.93
N GLU A 335 -24.24 -22.11 9.17
CA GLU A 335 -23.58 -21.32 10.22
C GLU A 335 -22.06 -21.56 10.20
N GLY A 336 -21.31 -20.79 11.01
CA GLY A 336 -19.88 -21.03 11.21
C GLY A 336 -18.97 -19.87 10.85
N ALA A 337 -19.49 -18.66 10.67
CA ALA A 337 -18.68 -17.47 10.55
C ALA A 337 -17.81 -17.28 11.81
N HIS A 338 -16.53 -16.96 11.63
CA HIS A 338 -15.57 -16.83 12.73
C HIS A 338 -14.42 -15.89 12.37
N ASP A 339 -13.84 -15.26 13.40
CA ASP A 339 -12.61 -14.48 13.29
C ASP A 339 -11.39 -15.40 13.42
N ILE A 340 -10.33 -15.11 12.65
CA ILE A 340 -9.01 -15.69 12.91
C ILE A 340 -8.42 -14.94 14.11
N VAL A 341 -8.11 -15.68 15.17
CA VAL A 341 -7.65 -15.09 16.45
C VAL A 341 -6.14 -14.83 16.44
N PHE A 342 -5.76 -13.63 16.89
CA PHE A 342 -4.39 -13.19 17.07
C PHE A 342 -4.13 -12.82 18.53
N ASP A 343 -2.95 -13.18 19.05
CA ASP A 343 -2.65 -13.13 20.49
C ASP A 343 -1.95 -11.83 20.93
N GLU A 344 -1.37 -11.07 19.99
CA GLU A 344 -0.63 -9.85 20.30
C GLU A 344 -1.58 -8.63 20.43
N PRO A 345 -1.30 -7.68 21.34
CA PRO A 345 -2.21 -6.55 21.61
C PRO A 345 -2.29 -5.55 20.45
N THR A 346 -1.30 -5.60 19.56
CA THR A 346 -1.24 -4.80 18.34
C THR A 346 -0.44 -5.56 17.29
N TYR A 347 -0.95 -5.55 16.06
CA TYR A 347 -0.44 -6.34 14.94
C TYR A 347 -0.98 -5.76 13.63
N ASP A 348 -0.45 -6.26 12.53
CA ASP A 348 -1.09 -6.22 11.22
C ASP A 348 -1.45 -7.64 10.76
N ALA A 349 -2.55 -7.76 10.04
CA ALA A 349 -2.97 -8.99 9.40
C ALA A 349 -3.66 -8.66 8.08
N TYR A 350 -3.30 -9.37 7.01
CA TYR A 350 -3.78 -9.03 5.68
C TYR A 350 -4.03 -10.26 4.81
N LEU A 351 -5.01 -10.16 3.92
CA LEU A 351 -5.24 -11.15 2.88
C LEU A 351 -4.03 -11.18 1.95
N SER A 352 -3.43 -12.36 1.76
CA SER A 352 -2.22 -12.53 0.95
C SER A 352 -2.58 -13.13 -0.41
N THR A 353 -1.64 -13.79 -1.08
CA THR A 353 -1.85 -14.33 -2.43
C THR A 353 -2.76 -15.57 -2.41
N ASN A 354 -4.01 -15.39 -2.82
CA ASN A 354 -5.02 -16.45 -2.92
C ASN A 354 -5.50 -16.63 -4.37
N ARG A 355 -4.64 -17.03 -5.32
CA ARG A 355 -4.99 -17.07 -6.77
C ARG A 355 -6.06 -18.10 -7.16
N GLU A 356 -6.20 -19.18 -6.39
CA GLU A 356 -7.18 -20.23 -6.62
C GLU A 356 -8.38 -20.07 -5.68
N ALA A 357 -9.59 -20.12 -6.24
CA ALA A 357 -10.83 -20.02 -5.47
C ALA A 357 -11.31 -21.36 -4.95
N ASP A 358 -10.96 -22.45 -5.64
CA ASP A 358 -11.36 -23.81 -5.29
C ASP A 358 -10.42 -24.43 -4.26
N THR A 359 -10.48 -23.89 -3.05
CA THR A 359 -9.69 -24.38 -1.92
C THR A 359 -10.35 -23.99 -0.60
N ALA A 360 -10.15 -24.83 0.42
CA ALA A 360 -10.49 -24.51 1.81
C ALA A 360 -9.39 -23.71 2.52
N VAL A 361 -8.24 -23.48 1.87
CA VAL A 361 -7.07 -22.84 2.48
C VAL A 361 -7.01 -21.36 2.11
N LEU A 362 -7.18 -20.51 3.11
CA LEU A 362 -6.85 -19.09 3.03
C LEU A 362 -5.36 -18.90 3.32
N ARG A 363 -4.65 -18.19 2.44
CA ARG A 363 -3.33 -17.63 2.76
C ARG A 363 -3.46 -16.20 3.25
N PHE A 364 -2.86 -15.91 4.41
CA PHE A 364 -2.80 -14.58 4.97
C PHE A 364 -1.40 -14.24 5.49
N GLY A 365 -1.10 -12.96 5.54
CA GLY A 365 0.11 -12.42 6.18
C GLY A 365 -0.21 -11.88 7.57
N TYR A 366 0.77 -11.99 8.46
CA TYR A 366 0.69 -11.49 9.82
C TYR A 366 2.05 -10.99 10.29
N GLU A 367 2.05 -9.87 10.98
CA GLU A 367 3.22 -9.34 11.65
C GLU A 367 2.81 -8.48 12.85
N SER A 368 3.78 -8.17 13.70
CA SER A 368 3.58 -7.24 14.81
C SER A 368 4.86 -6.45 15.05
N LEU A 369 4.84 -5.50 15.99
CA LEU A 369 6.07 -4.83 16.43
C LEU A 369 7.13 -5.81 16.99
N THR A 370 6.75 -7.04 17.36
CA THR A 370 7.63 -8.06 17.93
C THR A 370 7.72 -9.35 17.12
N THR A 371 6.86 -9.55 16.12
CA THR A 371 6.82 -10.74 15.27
C THR A 371 7.13 -10.36 13.82
N PRO A 372 8.25 -10.84 13.23
CA PRO A 372 8.56 -10.63 11.82
C PRO A 372 7.47 -11.15 10.88
N VAL A 373 7.45 -10.61 9.66
CA VAL A 373 6.51 -10.97 8.59
C VAL A 373 6.37 -12.48 8.49
N SER A 374 5.15 -12.96 8.69
CA SER A 374 4.81 -14.37 8.73
C SER A 374 3.69 -14.67 7.76
N THR A 375 3.87 -15.65 6.89
CA THR A 375 2.84 -16.16 5.99
C THR A 375 2.25 -17.44 6.57
N TYR A 376 0.93 -17.46 6.68
CA TYR A 376 0.17 -18.59 7.19
C TYR A 376 -0.79 -19.13 6.13
N ASP A 377 -0.92 -20.45 6.10
CA ASP A 377 -2.06 -21.12 5.49
C ASP A 377 -3.07 -21.45 6.60
N TYR A 378 -4.33 -21.11 6.37
CA TYR A 378 -5.44 -21.33 7.30
C TYR A 378 -6.49 -22.18 6.63
N ASP A 379 -6.68 -23.40 7.14
CA ASP A 379 -7.80 -24.23 6.74
C ASP A 379 -9.08 -23.66 7.35
N MET A 380 -9.95 -23.11 6.50
CA MET A 380 -11.18 -22.41 6.89
C MET A 380 -12.24 -23.36 7.48
N VAL A 381 -12.11 -24.67 7.24
CA VAL A 381 -13.04 -25.69 7.75
C VAL A 381 -12.56 -26.22 9.09
N THR A 382 -11.31 -26.70 9.17
CA THR A 382 -10.75 -27.26 10.40
C THR A 382 -10.26 -26.19 11.38
N ARG A 383 -10.17 -24.93 10.92
CA ARG A 383 -9.65 -23.76 11.65
C ARG A 383 -8.18 -23.91 12.06
N THR A 384 -7.45 -24.72 11.30
CA THR A 384 -6.04 -25.02 11.58
C THR A 384 -5.15 -23.99 10.91
N ARG A 385 -4.36 -23.28 11.71
CA ARG A 385 -3.35 -22.31 11.26
C ARG A 385 -1.98 -22.99 11.12
N THR A 386 -1.40 -22.96 9.93
CA THR A 386 -0.08 -23.52 9.62
C THR A 386 0.89 -22.41 9.19
N LEU A 387 1.97 -22.21 9.95
CA LEU A 387 3.04 -21.30 9.54
C LEU A 387 3.77 -21.86 8.32
N ARG A 388 3.80 -21.11 7.22
CA ARG A 388 4.54 -21.49 6.00
C ARG A 388 5.93 -20.87 5.97
N LYS A 389 6.03 -19.61 6.35
CA LYS A 389 7.29 -18.90 6.45
C LYS A 389 7.17 -17.80 7.48
N ARG A 390 8.26 -17.58 8.22
CA ARG A 390 8.52 -16.35 8.94
C ARG A 390 9.82 -15.79 8.39
N GLU A 391 9.85 -14.49 8.14
CA GLU A 391 11.09 -13.80 7.78
C GLU A 391 12.14 -14.03 8.87
N GLU A 392 13.30 -14.51 8.46
CA GLU A 392 14.40 -14.80 9.36
C GLU A 392 15.18 -13.51 9.61
N VAL A 393 15.24 -13.09 10.88
CA VAL A 393 16.03 -11.93 11.30
C VAL A 393 17.34 -12.45 11.85
N LEU A 394 18.42 -12.27 11.08
CA LEU A 394 19.76 -12.70 11.46
C LEU A 394 20.32 -11.87 12.62
N GLY A 395 21.48 -12.25 13.16
CA GLY A 395 22.13 -11.52 14.25
C GLY A 395 21.57 -11.81 15.65
N GLY A 396 20.91 -12.96 15.84
CA GLY A 396 20.47 -13.43 17.17
C GLY A 396 19.22 -12.71 17.69
N PHE A 397 18.34 -12.25 16.79
CA PHE A 397 17.04 -11.71 17.18
C PHE A 397 16.24 -12.74 17.99
N ASP A 398 15.77 -12.30 19.15
CA ASP A 398 14.87 -13.06 19.99
C ASP A 398 13.69 -12.16 20.38
N ARG A 399 12.49 -12.51 19.88
CA ARG A 399 11.27 -11.77 20.15
C ARG A 399 10.95 -11.66 21.63
N SER A 400 11.40 -12.62 22.46
CA SER A 400 11.13 -12.63 23.91
C SER A 400 11.77 -11.46 24.65
N ARG A 401 12.73 -10.78 24.01
CA ARG A 401 13.42 -9.60 24.55
C ARG A 401 12.63 -8.31 24.40
N TYR A 402 11.52 -8.34 23.67
CA TYR A 402 10.70 -7.18 23.35
C TYR A 402 9.25 -7.39 23.79
N ARG A 403 8.58 -6.29 24.12
CA ARG A 403 7.17 -6.30 24.52
C ARG A 403 6.43 -5.23 23.73
N ALA A 404 5.38 -5.65 23.04
CA ALA A 404 4.41 -4.75 22.46
C ALA A 404 3.32 -4.40 23.48
N GLU A 405 2.89 -3.15 23.50
CA GLU A 405 1.78 -2.65 24.31
C GLU A 405 0.84 -1.82 23.43
N ARG A 406 -0.42 -1.75 23.85
CA ARG A 406 -1.40 -0.86 23.27
C ARG A 406 -1.90 0.09 24.35
N LEU A 407 -1.75 1.38 24.12
CA LEU A 407 -2.15 2.45 25.03
C LEU A 407 -3.25 3.29 24.37
N THR A 408 -3.84 4.20 25.14
CA THR A 408 -4.84 5.14 24.66
C THR A 408 -4.57 6.51 25.27
N ALA A 409 -4.34 7.51 24.43
CA ALA A 409 -4.30 8.92 24.81
C ALA A 409 -5.69 9.54 24.70
N THR A 410 -5.91 10.65 25.38
CA THR A 410 -7.15 11.44 25.27
C THR A 410 -6.83 12.76 24.59
N ALA A 411 -7.41 12.98 23.41
CA ALA A 411 -7.29 14.24 22.68
C ALA A 411 -8.03 15.39 23.38
N PRO A 412 -7.76 16.67 23.05
CA PRO A 412 -8.40 17.81 23.71
C PRO A 412 -9.94 17.83 23.63
N ASP A 413 -10.52 17.23 22.59
CA ASP A 413 -11.96 17.08 22.40
C ASP A 413 -12.56 15.83 23.08
N GLY A 414 -11.74 15.08 23.82
CA GLY A 414 -12.13 13.87 24.55
C GLY A 414 -12.01 12.57 23.74
N GLU A 415 -11.59 12.64 22.48
CA GLU A 415 -11.46 11.47 21.62
C GLU A 415 -10.33 10.53 22.12
N SER A 416 -10.55 9.22 22.01
CA SER A 416 -9.62 8.21 22.50
C SER A 416 -8.68 7.76 21.39
N VAL A 417 -7.45 8.28 21.38
CA VAL A 417 -6.46 8.03 20.33
C VAL A 417 -5.59 6.82 20.69
N PRO A 418 -5.64 5.70 19.92
CA PRO A 418 -4.83 4.53 20.20
C PRO A 418 -3.34 4.80 19.96
N ILE A 419 -2.48 4.11 20.72
CA ILE A 419 -1.03 4.09 20.52
C ILE A 419 -0.55 2.64 20.51
N SER A 420 0.24 2.26 19.49
CA SER A 420 0.98 1.00 19.49
C SER A 420 2.43 1.25 19.88
N LEU A 421 2.93 0.52 20.87
CA LEU A 421 4.25 0.76 21.44
C LEU A 421 5.05 -0.53 21.52
N VAL A 422 6.36 -0.45 21.29
CA VAL A 422 7.30 -1.54 21.54
C VAL A 422 8.53 -1.04 22.28
N SER A 423 8.97 -1.83 23.25
CA SER A 423 10.20 -1.60 24.00
C SER A 423 10.89 -2.93 24.29
N ARG A 424 12.11 -2.87 24.83
CA ARG A 424 12.69 -4.06 25.47
C ARG A 424 11.89 -4.44 26.72
N VAL A 425 11.88 -5.74 27.03
CA VAL A 425 11.36 -6.24 28.30
C VAL A 425 12.19 -5.66 29.44
N GLY A 426 11.51 -5.15 30.48
CA GLY A 426 12.16 -4.53 31.63
C GLY A 426 12.48 -3.05 31.48
N THR A 427 12.12 -2.40 30.37
CA THR A 427 12.19 -0.93 30.24
C THR A 427 11.43 -0.26 31.38
N ALA A 428 12.11 0.59 32.16
CA ALA A 428 11.53 1.28 33.31
C ALA A 428 10.59 2.41 32.87
N ARG A 429 9.52 2.67 33.62
CA ARG A 429 8.65 3.84 33.43
C ARG A 429 9.01 4.97 34.40
N ASP A 430 10.23 5.50 34.25
CA ASP A 430 10.82 6.53 35.11
C ASP A 430 11.00 7.89 34.40
N GLY A 431 10.54 8.01 33.15
CA GLY A 431 10.65 9.20 32.31
C GLY A 431 12.02 9.38 31.66
N MET A 432 12.92 8.41 31.76
CA MET A 432 14.29 8.54 31.29
C MET A 432 14.56 7.86 29.96
N ASN A 433 13.65 7.05 29.40
CA ASN A 433 13.92 6.41 28.12
C ASN A 433 13.83 7.42 26.96
N PRO A 434 14.71 7.34 25.96
CA PRO A 434 14.45 7.96 24.68
C PRO A 434 13.23 7.30 24.01
N VAL A 435 12.34 8.10 23.43
CA VAL A 435 11.17 7.62 22.68
C VAL A 435 11.25 8.15 21.27
N LEU A 436 11.00 7.31 20.27
CA LEU A 436 10.67 7.75 18.91
C LEU A 436 9.18 7.55 18.68
N LEU A 437 8.45 8.65 18.51
CA LEU A 437 7.02 8.67 18.20
C LEU A 437 6.81 8.91 16.70
N TYR A 438 6.14 7.97 16.04
CA TYR A 438 5.84 8.01 14.61
C TYR A 438 4.36 8.30 14.34
N GLY A 439 4.06 9.04 13.27
CA GLY A 439 2.69 9.34 12.82
C GLY A 439 2.60 9.69 11.33
N TYR A 440 1.39 9.57 10.78
CA TYR A 440 1.08 9.89 9.38
C TYR A 440 -0.24 10.67 9.25
N GLY A 441 -1.38 10.02 9.44
CA GLY A 441 -2.68 10.67 9.63
C GLY A 441 -3.25 11.39 8.41
N ALA A 442 -3.21 10.80 7.21
CA ALA A 442 -3.82 11.36 5.99
C ALA A 442 -4.31 10.26 5.03
N TYR A 443 -5.21 10.62 4.11
CA TYR A 443 -5.78 9.77 3.05
C TYR A 443 -6.50 8.51 3.53
N GLY A 444 -6.77 8.41 4.83
CA GLY A 444 -7.29 7.21 5.46
C GLY A 444 -6.27 6.07 5.57
N LEU A 445 -4.98 6.33 5.32
CA LEU A 445 -3.93 5.32 5.49
C LEU A 445 -3.74 5.01 6.98
N SER A 446 -3.94 3.74 7.33
CA SER A 446 -3.77 3.26 8.70
C SER A 446 -2.31 2.87 8.97
N MET A 447 -1.75 3.32 10.08
CA MET A 447 -0.36 3.02 10.47
C MET A 447 -0.29 1.73 11.29
N ASP A 448 -0.55 0.59 10.65
CA ASP A 448 -0.56 -0.69 11.34
C ASP A 448 0.78 -1.04 12.00
N ALA A 449 0.71 -1.87 13.04
CA ALA A 449 1.82 -2.17 13.91
C ALA A 449 2.74 -3.25 13.29
N THR A 450 3.52 -2.86 12.29
CA THR A 450 4.37 -3.76 11.49
C THR A 450 5.78 -3.95 12.07
N PHE A 451 6.40 -5.07 11.73
CA PHE A 451 7.77 -5.38 12.11
C PHE A 451 8.77 -4.58 11.26
N ASN A 452 9.88 -4.15 11.85
CA ASN A 452 10.98 -3.55 11.11
C ASN A 452 12.30 -3.91 11.79
N SER A 453 13.16 -4.67 11.10
CA SER A 453 14.43 -5.14 11.65
C SER A 453 15.42 -4.01 11.93
N ALA A 454 15.34 -2.88 11.22
CA ALA A 454 16.18 -1.71 11.48
C ALA A 454 15.81 -1.02 12.80
N ARG A 455 14.53 -1.08 13.20
CA ARG A 455 14.05 -0.55 14.50
C ARG A 455 14.77 -1.19 15.69
N LEU A 456 15.25 -2.43 15.55
CA LEU A 456 15.99 -3.12 16.61
C LEU A 456 17.24 -2.35 17.06
N SER A 457 17.91 -1.63 16.15
CA SER A 457 19.07 -0.81 16.53
C SER A 457 18.72 0.31 17.52
N LEU A 458 17.49 0.82 17.50
CA LEU A 458 16.96 1.75 18.50
C LEU A 458 16.60 1.02 19.79
N LEU A 459 15.79 -0.04 19.70
CA LEU A 459 15.31 -0.78 20.87
C LEU A 459 16.45 -1.37 21.71
N ASP A 460 17.51 -1.85 21.04
CA ASP A 460 18.71 -2.39 21.69
C ASP A 460 19.57 -1.33 22.37
N ARG A 461 19.34 -0.05 22.07
CA ARG A 461 19.96 1.12 22.70
C ARG A 461 19.03 1.80 23.72
N GLY A 462 17.96 1.12 24.13
CA GLY A 462 17.05 1.58 25.17
C GLY A 462 15.96 2.54 24.69
N PHE A 463 15.81 2.73 23.38
CA PHE A 463 14.66 3.45 22.86
C PHE A 463 13.36 2.66 23.07
N VAL A 464 12.30 3.43 23.26
CA VAL A 464 10.92 2.98 23.07
C VAL A 464 10.46 3.51 21.70
N TYR A 465 9.78 2.68 20.93
CA TYR A 465 9.16 3.10 19.67
C TYR A 465 7.65 3.09 19.82
N ALA A 466 6.99 4.16 19.38
CA ALA A 466 5.54 4.29 19.45
C ALA A 466 4.96 4.79 18.12
N ILE A 467 3.76 4.34 17.80
CA ILE A 467 2.95 4.78 16.67
C ILE A 467 1.69 5.44 17.23
N ALA A 468 1.46 6.71 16.89
CA ALA A 468 0.22 7.40 17.19
C ALA A 468 -0.79 7.17 16.05
N HIS A 469 -1.92 6.52 16.35
CA HIS A 469 -2.97 6.22 15.39
C HIS A 469 -3.95 7.39 15.30
N VAL A 470 -3.44 8.55 14.88
CA VAL A 470 -4.15 9.84 14.87
C VAL A 470 -5.27 9.88 13.81
N ARG A 471 -6.25 10.77 14.00
CA ARG A 471 -7.28 11.04 12.98
C ARG A 471 -6.66 11.46 11.65
N GLY A 472 -7.36 11.13 10.57
CA GLY A 472 -6.87 11.18 9.19
C GLY A 472 -6.39 9.82 8.67
N GLY A 473 -6.14 8.85 9.56
CA GLY A 473 -6.09 7.42 9.25
C GLY A 473 -7.47 6.75 9.26
N GLN A 474 -7.54 5.42 9.21
CA GLN A 474 -8.80 4.64 9.27
C GLN A 474 -8.80 3.53 10.31
N GLU A 475 -7.95 3.63 11.32
CA GLU A 475 -7.82 2.64 12.38
C GLU A 475 -9.16 2.40 13.09
N LEU A 476 -9.91 3.48 13.38
CA LEU A 476 -11.25 3.44 13.99
C LEU A 476 -12.39 3.58 12.96
N GLY A 477 -12.10 3.25 11.69
CA GLY A 477 -13.05 3.27 10.59
C GLY A 477 -13.12 4.60 9.84
N ARG A 478 -14.06 4.73 8.91
CA ARG A 478 -14.11 5.86 7.97
C ARG A 478 -14.33 7.21 8.66
N ARG A 479 -15.03 7.21 9.79
CA ARG A 479 -15.16 8.40 10.64
C ARG A 479 -13.81 8.96 11.08
N TRP A 480 -12.86 8.09 11.42
CA TRP A 480 -11.53 8.49 11.86
C TRP A 480 -10.78 9.30 10.80
N TYR A 481 -11.02 8.98 9.52
CA TYR A 481 -10.44 9.69 8.39
C TYR A 481 -11.12 11.03 8.15
N ASP A 482 -12.45 11.04 8.06
CA ASP A 482 -13.21 12.26 7.77
C ASP A 482 -13.05 13.32 8.88
N ASP A 483 -12.85 12.88 10.13
CA ASP A 483 -12.59 13.74 11.29
C ASP A 483 -11.10 14.19 11.36
N GLY A 484 -10.28 13.93 10.33
CA GLY A 484 -8.87 14.34 10.24
C GLY A 484 -8.43 14.75 8.83
N ARG A 485 -9.34 15.38 8.08
CA ARG A 485 -9.12 15.93 6.73
C ARG A 485 -9.93 17.22 6.54
N LEU A 486 -9.63 17.98 5.48
CA LEU A 486 -10.27 19.28 5.20
C LEU A 486 -10.23 20.18 6.45
N GLY A 487 -11.31 20.90 6.77
CA GLY A 487 -11.41 21.73 7.98
C GLY A 487 -11.25 20.99 9.31
N HIS A 488 -11.25 19.65 9.33
CA HIS A 488 -10.93 18.85 10.52
C HIS A 488 -9.46 18.42 10.59
N LYS A 489 -8.63 18.78 9.61
CA LYS A 489 -7.21 18.39 9.60
C LYS A 489 -6.43 18.73 10.87
N PRO A 490 -6.71 19.85 11.58
CA PRO A 490 -6.04 20.14 12.86
C PRO A 490 -6.13 19.01 13.90
N ASN A 491 -7.17 18.17 13.83
CA ASN A 491 -7.33 17.02 14.73
C ASN A 491 -6.15 16.03 14.63
N THR A 492 -5.59 15.81 13.43
CA THR A 492 -4.40 14.98 13.22
C THR A 492 -3.24 15.45 14.11
N PHE A 493 -3.03 16.76 14.18
CA PHE A 493 -1.93 17.37 14.91
C PHE A 493 -2.18 17.38 16.42
N SER A 494 -3.40 17.71 16.85
CA SER A 494 -3.77 17.69 18.27
C SER A 494 -3.77 16.28 18.85
N ASP A 495 -4.17 15.27 18.08
CA ASP A 495 -4.09 13.86 18.47
C ASP A 495 -2.65 13.44 18.68
N PHE A 496 -1.76 13.83 17.76
CA PHE A 496 -0.33 13.50 17.86
C PHE A 496 0.31 14.13 19.10
N ILE A 497 -0.01 15.39 19.37
CA ILE A 497 0.43 16.11 20.58
C ILE A 497 -0.12 15.42 21.84
N ALA A 498 -1.39 15.02 21.84
CA ALA A 498 -1.97 14.29 22.97
C ALA A 498 -1.28 12.94 23.21
N CYS A 499 -0.90 12.21 22.16
CA CYS A 499 -0.10 10.99 22.28
C CYS A 499 1.29 11.28 22.88
N ALA A 500 1.97 12.34 22.43
CA ALA A 500 3.26 12.77 22.98
C ALA A 500 3.16 13.10 24.47
N GLU A 501 2.17 13.90 24.87
CA GLU A 501 1.92 14.26 26.27
C GLU A 501 1.56 13.05 27.12
N HIS A 502 0.76 12.13 26.59
CA HIS A 502 0.40 10.89 27.28
C HIS A 502 1.65 10.04 27.58
N LEU A 503 2.58 9.88 26.62
CA LEU A 503 3.83 9.13 26.83
C LEU A 503 4.74 9.78 27.88
N VAL A 504 4.74 11.10 27.98
CA VAL A 504 5.45 11.84 29.04
C VAL A 504 4.75 11.65 30.40
N ALA A 505 3.43 11.77 30.45
CA ALA A 505 2.64 11.63 31.67
C ALA A 505 2.75 10.20 32.28
N GLU A 506 2.71 9.18 31.42
CA GLU A 506 2.90 7.77 31.79
C GLU A 506 4.37 7.41 32.08
N ARG A 507 5.27 8.41 32.08
CA ARG A 507 6.70 8.27 32.41
C ARG A 507 7.43 7.28 31.51
N PHE A 508 7.03 7.12 30.26
CA PHE A 508 7.89 6.45 29.28
C PHE A 508 9.11 7.31 28.96
N THR A 509 8.92 8.64 28.89
CA THR A 509 9.96 9.60 28.52
C THR A 509 9.72 10.97 29.18
N LYS A 510 10.49 11.97 28.75
CA LYS A 510 10.34 13.38 29.05
C LYS A 510 10.66 14.18 27.77
N PRO A 511 10.22 15.44 27.64
CA PRO A 511 10.39 16.20 26.40
C PRO A 511 11.81 16.22 25.83
N ALA A 512 12.82 16.39 26.70
CA ALA A 512 14.24 16.36 26.35
C ALA A 512 14.76 14.98 25.86
N ARG A 513 13.89 13.97 25.73
CA ARG A 513 14.18 12.61 25.24
C ARG A 513 13.08 12.07 24.31
N LEU A 514 12.12 12.90 23.92
CA LEU A 514 11.07 12.51 22.98
C LEU A 514 11.43 13.01 21.58
N PHE A 515 11.50 12.09 20.61
CA PHE A 515 11.79 12.35 19.21
C PHE A 515 10.57 12.03 18.37
N VAL A 516 10.38 12.73 17.25
CA VAL A 516 9.25 12.52 16.34
C VAL A 516 9.70 12.20 14.93
N MET A 517 8.91 11.41 14.21
CA MET A 517 9.19 11.06 12.82
C MET A 517 7.91 10.93 12.01
N GLY A 518 7.96 11.37 10.76
CA GLY A 518 6.88 11.25 9.79
C GLY A 518 7.39 11.55 8.39
N GLY A 519 6.76 10.94 7.37
CA GLY A 519 7.18 11.08 5.98
C GLY A 519 6.03 11.45 5.04
N SER A 520 6.32 12.18 3.96
CA SER A 520 5.31 12.68 3.01
C SER A 520 4.25 13.53 3.74
N ALA A 521 2.97 13.12 3.76
CA ALA A 521 1.93 13.75 4.57
C ALA A 521 2.16 13.60 6.10
N GLY A 522 2.88 12.58 6.55
CA GLY A 522 3.40 12.53 7.92
C GLY A 522 4.49 13.58 8.19
N GLY A 523 5.15 14.07 7.13
CA GLY A 523 6.05 15.21 7.21
C GLY A 523 5.32 16.54 7.42
N LEU A 524 4.11 16.70 6.85
CA LEU A 524 3.19 17.79 7.19
C LEU A 524 2.86 17.74 8.69
N LEU A 525 2.50 16.57 9.21
CA LEU A 525 2.23 16.36 10.63
C LEU A 525 3.43 16.81 11.48
N VAL A 526 4.65 16.34 11.16
CA VAL A 526 5.86 16.73 11.90
C VAL A 526 6.09 18.25 11.83
N GLY A 527 5.97 18.87 10.64
CA GLY A 527 6.12 20.31 10.47
C GLY A 527 5.11 21.11 11.32
N ALA A 528 3.83 20.72 11.30
CA ALA A 528 2.78 21.36 12.07
C ALA A 528 3.04 21.28 13.58
N VAL A 529 3.36 20.08 14.12
CA VAL A 529 3.55 19.91 15.57
C VAL A 529 4.83 20.56 16.09
N LEU A 530 5.87 20.70 15.25
CA LEU A 530 7.06 21.48 15.60
C LEU A 530 6.75 22.98 15.71
N ASN A 531 5.83 23.51 14.91
CA ASN A 531 5.38 24.89 15.05
C ASN A 531 4.45 25.07 16.27
N MET A 532 3.58 24.10 16.55
CA MET A 532 2.58 24.19 17.62
C MET A 532 3.15 23.93 19.02
N ARG A 533 3.99 22.90 19.18
CA ARG A 533 4.52 22.42 20.47
C ARG A 533 5.99 22.00 20.39
N PRO A 534 6.91 22.91 19.99
CA PRO A 534 8.34 22.59 19.92
C PRO A 534 8.93 22.18 21.27
N ASP A 535 8.32 22.63 22.37
CA ASP A 535 8.74 22.31 23.74
C ASP A 535 8.65 20.82 24.09
N LEU A 536 7.85 20.04 23.36
CA LEU A 536 7.65 18.61 23.61
C LEU A 536 8.75 17.71 23.06
N PHE A 537 9.57 18.19 22.11
CA PHE A 537 10.40 17.32 21.29
C PHE A 537 11.89 17.71 21.37
N ALA A 538 12.75 16.72 21.63
CA ALA A 538 14.19 16.86 21.62
C ALA A 538 14.79 16.88 20.21
N GLY A 539 14.08 16.32 19.23
CA GLY A 539 14.48 16.28 17.83
C GLY A 539 13.42 15.66 16.94
N ALA A 540 13.54 15.85 15.63
CA ALA A 540 12.57 15.41 14.65
C ALA A 540 13.23 14.88 13.37
N VAL A 541 12.54 13.96 12.70
CA VAL A 541 12.91 13.46 11.36
C VAL A 541 11.69 13.65 10.44
N ALA A 542 11.75 14.66 9.58
CA ALA A 542 10.72 14.95 8.58
C ALA A 542 11.21 14.45 7.20
N GLN A 543 10.62 13.36 6.70
CA GLN A 543 11.06 12.70 5.47
C GLN A 543 10.22 13.17 4.29
N VAL A 544 10.84 13.67 3.21
CA VAL A 544 10.16 14.19 2.01
C VAL A 544 8.86 14.98 2.33
N PRO A 545 8.93 15.99 3.21
CA PRO A 545 7.76 16.49 3.91
C PRO A 545 6.91 17.44 3.05
N PHE A 546 5.57 17.26 3.08
CA PHE A 546 4.63 18.19 2.45
C PHE A 546 4.42 19.42 3.35
N VAL A 547 5.14 20.51 3.11
CA VAL A 547 5.18 21.67 4.03
C VAL A 547 4.81 23.02 3.40
N ASP A 548 4.91 23.15 2.08
CA ASP A 548 4.47 24.35 1.36
C ASP A 548 3.04 24.17 0.83
N VAL A 549 2.13 23.92 1.77
CA VAL A 549 0.76 23.42 1.48
C VAL A 549 -0.02 24.42 0.64
N VAL A 550 -0.11 25.69 1.05
CA VAL A 550 -0.92 26.69 0.33
C VAL A 550 -0.40 26.95 -1.08
N THR A 551 0.91 27.14 -1.24
CA THR A 551 1.50 27.47 -2.56
C THR A 551 1.37 26.29 -3.52
N THR A 552 1.61 25.07 -3.03
CA THR A 552 1.46 23.84 -3.81
C THR A 552 0.00 23.61 -4.21
N MET A 553 -0.94 23.74 -3.27
CA MET A 553 -2.36 23.48 -3.51
C MET A 553 -3.05 24.57 -4.35
N LEU A 554 -2.39 25.70 -4.60
CA LEU A 554 -2.85 26.76 -5.53
C LEU A 554 -2.34 26.56 -6.97
N ASP A 555 -1.52 25.53 -7.23
CA ASP A 555 -0.90 25.30 -8.53
C ASP A 555 -1.21 23.90 -9.09
N ASP A 556 -2.17 23.88 -10.00
CA ASP A 556 -2.69 22.69 -10.67
C ASP A 556 -1.67 22.01 -11.62
N SER A 557 -0.57 22.71 -11.96
CA SER A 557 0.49 22.12 -12.78
C SER A 557 1.40 21.18 -12.00
N ILE A 558 1.35 21.22 -10.67
CA ILE A 558 2.11 20.32 -9.82
C ILE A 558 1.40 18.96 -9.76
N PRO A 559 2.10 17.84 -9.99
CA PRO A 559 1.50 16.51 -9.86
C PRO A 559 0.80 16.33 -8.50
N LEU A 560 -0.33 15.61 -8.52
CA LEU A 560 -1.22 15.31 -7.39
C LEU A 560 -2.16 16.44 -6.94
N THR A 561 -1.84 17.73 -7.14
CA THR A 561 -2.60 18.86 -6.58
C THR A 561 -4.12 18.72 -6.74
N THR A 562 -4.59 18.47 -7.97
CA THR A 562 -6.04 18.42 -8.26
C THR A 562 -6.74 17.23 -7.60
N GLY A 563 -6.04 16.10 -7.43
CA GLY A 563 -6.56 14.92 -6.72
C GLY A 563 -6.59 15.09 -5.20
N GLU A 564 -5.84 16.05 -4.66
CA GLU A 564 -5.71 16.27 -3.22
C GLU A 564 -6.66 17.35 -2.66
N TYR A 565 -7.47 18.01 -3.49
CA TYR A 565 -8.46 18.97 -3.00
C TYR A 565 -9.48 18.35 -2.05
N ASP A 566 -9.85 17.10 -2.28
CA ASP A 566 -10.77 16.38 -1.39
C ASP A 566 -10.09 15.96 -0.07
N GLU A 567 -8.76 16.07 0.06
CA GLU A 567 -7.99 15.80 1.29
C GLU A 567 -7.74 17.07 2.11
N TRP A 568 -7.17 18.11 1.49
CA TRP A 568 -6.70 19.32 2.17
C TRP A 568 -7.66 20.51 2.03
N GLY A 569 -8.47 20.52 0.96
CA GLY A 569 -9.28 21.65 0.53
C GLY A 569 -8.68 22.32 -0.70
N ASN A 570 -9.51 23.02 -1.47
CA ASN A 570 -9.09 23.80 -2.63
C ASN A 570 -8.85 25.27 -2.22
N PRO A 571 -7.59 25.74 -2.07
CA PRO A 571 -7.30 27.11 -1.63
C PRO A 571 -7.64 28.20 -2.66
N HIS A 572 -8.11 27.85 -3.86
CA HIS A 572 -8.78 28.83 -4.72
C HIS A 572 -10.11 29.32 -4.10
N GLU A 573 -10.68 28.54 -3.19
CA GLU A 573 -11.83 28.91 -2.38
C GLU A 573 -11.38 29.54 -1.06
N ARG A 574 -12.00 30.67 -0.70
CA ARG A 574 -11.53 31.47 0.45
C ARG A 574 -11.57 30.70 1.79
N ALA A 575 -12.60 29.88 2.01
CA ALA A 575 -12.72 29.11 3.25
C ALA A 575 -11.58 28.10 3.39
N ALA A 576 -11.34 27.28 2.36
CA ALA A 576 -10.22 26.33 2.36
C ALA A 576 -8.86 27.03 2.42
N PHE A 577 -8.69 28.18 1.77
CA PHE A 577 -7.46 28.98 1.91
C PHE A 577 -7.20 29.39 3.36
N ASP A 578 -8.23 29.92 4.04
CA ASP A 578 -8.11 30.35 5.44
C ASP A 578 -7.88 29.15 6.38
N ASP A 579 -8.51 28.00 6.11
CA ASP A 579 -8.33 26.75 6.89
C ASP A 579 -6.93 26.15 6.73
N ILE A 580 -6.39 26.11 5.51
CA ILE A 580 -5.03 25.57 5.26
C ILE A 580 -3.95 26.51 5.81
N LEU A 581 -4.23 27.82 5.83
CA LEU A 581 -3.29 28.83 6.33
C LEU A 581 -3.19 28.84 7.86
N ALA A 582 -4.27 28.49 8.56
CA ALA A 582 -4.36 28.45 10.02
C ALA A 582 -3.61 27.25 10.60
#